data_AF-X1J5K7-F1
#
_entry.id   AF-X1J5K7-F1
#
_cell.length_a   1.000
_cell.length_b   1.000
_cell.length_c   1.000
_cell.angle_alpha   90.00
_cell.angle_beta   90.00
_cell.angle_gamma   90.00
#
_symmetry.space_group_name_H-M   'P 1'
#
loop_
_entity.id
_entity.type
_entity.pdbx_description
1 polymer ?
#
loop_
_entity_poly.entity_id
_entity_poly.type
_entity_poly.pdbx_seq_one_letter_code
_entity_poly.pdbx_strand_id
1 'polypeptide(L)'
;MAWLVLLTIFPFVKTLQYSFFGWVLTRPWHKPFVGIQNYASVLSFSNHIYWNTVRNTGIYVAVALAIELILGLWLATLVNRL
;
A
#
# COMPACT_ATOMS: atom_id res chain seq x y z
N MET A 1 -23.04 -5.90 -9.24
CA MET A 1 -21.90 -6.35 -8.42
C MET A 1 -20.70 -6.80 -9.25
N ALA A 2 -20.85 -7.73 -10.19
CA ALA A 2 -19.74 -8.19 -11.06
C ALA A 2 -18.96 -7.05 -11.74
N TRP A 3 -19.64 -6.00 -12.20
CA TRP A 3 -19.01 -4.84 -12.82
C TRP A 3 -18.06 -4.07 -11.90
N LEU A 4 -18.46 -3.86 -10.63
CA LEU A 4 -17.62 -3.19 -9.63
C LEU A 4 -16.36 -4.00 -9.33
N VAL A 5 -16.51 -5.32 -9.21
CA VAL A 5 -15.40 -6.24 -8.96
C VAL A 5 -14.41 -6.21 -10.13
N LEU A 6 -14.89 -6.22 -11.37
CA LEU A 6 -14.01 -6.13 -12.54
C LEU A 6 -13.25 -4.80 -12.57
N LEU A 7 -13.93 -3.68 -12.30
CA LEU A 7 -13.31 -2.35 -12.31
C LEU A 7 -12.26 -2.15 -11.21
N THR A 8 -12.41 -2.81 -10.05
CA THR A 8 -11.45 -2.70 -8.94
C THR A 8 -10.33 -3.72 -9.04
N ILE A 9 -10.63 -4.97 -9.39
CA ILE A 9 -9.64 -6.05 -9.42
C ILE A 9 -8.76 -5.95 -10.66
N PHE A 10 -9.30 -5.58 -11.82
CA PHE A 10 -8.51 -5.48 -13.05
C PHE A 10 -7.27 -4.58 -12.90
N PRO A 11 -7.36 -3.31 -12.47
CA PRO A 11 -6.18 -2.44 -12.32
C PRO A 11 -5.22 -2.95 -11.24
N PHE A 12 -5.72 -3.61 -10.20
CA PHE A 12 -4.90 -4.22 -9.17
C PHE A 12 -4.03 -5.35 -9.74
N VAL A 13 -4.64 -6.27 -10.50
CA VAL A 13 -3.92 -7.36 -11.18
C VAL A 13 -2.92 -6.81 -12.20
N LYS A 14 -3.28 -5.75 -12.94
CA LYS A 14 -2.35 -5.09 -13.86
C LYS A 14 -1.15 -4.47 -13.13
N THR A 15 -1.36 -3.85 -11.97
CA THR A 15 -0.28 -3.30 -11.15
C THR A 15 0.64 -4.39 -10.62
N LEU A 16 0.07 -5.51 -10.18
CA LEU A 16 0.83 -6.70 -9.80
C LEU A 16 1.62 -7.27 -10.97
N GLN A 17 1.07 -7.28 -12.18
CA GLN A 17 1.83 -7.67 -13.36
C GLN A 17 3.02 -6.72 -13.56
N TYR A 18 2.79 -5.40 -13.50
CA TYR A 18 3.83 -4.40 -13.75
C TYR A 18 4.97 -4.42 -12.74
N SER A 19 4.73 -4.83 -11.50
CA SER A 19 5.81 -4.92 -10.49
C SER A 19 6.88 -5.97 -10.83
N PHE A 20 6.60 -6.92 -11.73
CA PHE A 20 7.59 -7.87 -12.25
C PHE A 20 8.37 -7.37 -13.48
N PHE A 21 8.09 -6.16 -13.97
CA PHE A 21 8.76 -5.57 -15.13
C PHE A 21 9.55 -4.32 -14.73
N GLY A 22 10.70 -4.10 -15.37
CA GLY A 22 11.52 -2.90 -15.21
C GLY A 22 10.97 -1.74 -16.01
N TRP A 23 9.72 -1.33 -15.76
CA TRP A 23 9.04 -0.36 -16.60
C TRP A 23 9.33 1.07 -16.16
N VAL A 24 10.01 1.81 -17.03
CA VAL A 24 10.22 3.26 -16.90
C VAL A 24 9.27 4.01 -17.84
N LEU A 25 8.45 4.91 -17.33
CA LEU A 25 7.45 5.65 -18.12
C LEU A 25 8.07 6.47 -19.26
N THR A 26 9.29 6.99 -19.07
CA THR A 26 10.03 7.76 -20.09
C THR A 26 10.57 6.90 -21.24
N ARG A 27 10.51 5.56 -21.13
CA ARG A 27 10.94 4.61 -22.17
C ARG A 27 9.83 3.58 -22.42
N PRO A 28 8.73 3.97 -23.11
CA PRO A 28 7.53 3.15 -23.20
C PRO A 28 7.75 1.80 -23.92
N TRP A 29 8.73 1.73 -24.82
CA TRP A 29 9.07 0.52 -25.58
C TRP A 29 10.01 -0.43 -24.84
N HIS A 30 10.59 0.00 -23.72
CA HIS A 30 11.54 -0.80 -22.95
C HIS A 30 10.90 -1.30 -21.66
N LYS A 31 10.36 -2.53 -21.70
CA LYS A 31 9.71 -3.19 -20.56
C LYS A 31 10.30 -4.59 -20.34
N PRO A 32 11.57 -4.69 -19.89
CA PRO A 32 12.15 -6.00 -19.61
C PRO A 32 11.38 -6.68 -18.48
N PHE A 33 11.15 -7.99 -18.62
CA PHE A 33 10.69 -8.81 -17.50
C PHE A 33 11.88 -8.98 -16.55
N VAL A 34 11.75 -8.43 -15.34
CA VAL A 34 12.82 -8.43 -14.33
C VAL A 34 12.46 -9.33 -13.14
N GLY A 35 11.41 -10.15 -13.22
CA GLY A 35 11.04 -11.07 -12.15
C GLY A 35 10.85 -10.35 -10.80
N ILE A 36 11.50 -10.86 -9.75
CA ILE A 36 11.38 -10.33 -8.38
C ILE A 36 12.43 -9.26 -8.04
N GLN A 37 13.25 -8.86 -9.00
CA GLN A 37 14.42 -8.01 -8.78
C GLN A 37 14.01 -6.64 -8.23
N ASN A 38 12.87 -6.10 -8.66
CA ASN A 38 12.29 -4.88 -8.11
C ASN A 38 12.06 -5.01 -6.60
N TYR A 39 11.50 -6.12 -6.14
CA TYR A 39 11.26 -6.37 -4.72
C TYR A 39 12.57 -6.51 -3.94
N ALA A 40 13.52 -7.28 -4.45
CA ALA A 40 14.83 -7.45 -3.82
C ALA A 40 15.59 -6.11 -3.69
N SER A 41 15.52 -5.25 -4.71
CA SER A 41 16.16 -3.94 -4.68
C SER A 41 15.55 -2.99 -3.64
N VAL A 42 14.23 -3.04 -3.46
CA VAL A 42 13.50 -2.19 -2.52
C VAL A 42 13.67 -2.68 -1.09
N LEU A 43 13.62 -4.00 -0.88
CA LEU A 43 13.79 -4.64 0.43
C LEU A 43 15.24 -4.70 0.90
N SER A 44 16.21 -4.35 0.04
CA SER A 44 17.61 -4.26 0.44
C SER A 44 17.79 -3.30 1.62
N PHE A 45 18.57 -3.72 2.63
CA PHE A 45 18.86 -2.90 3.81
C PHE A 45 19.59 -1.59 3.48
N SER A 46 20.21 -1.50 2.30
CA SER A 46 20.82 -0.26 1.81
C SER A 46 19.80 0.82 1.43
N ASN A 47 18.52 0.46 1.23
CA ASN A 47 17.47 1.39 0.86
C ASN A 47 16.85 2.07 2.09
N HIS A 48 17.61 2.98 2.69
CA HIS A 48 17.20 3.73 3.88
C HIS A 48 15.92 4.54 3.66
N ILE A 49 15.69 5.03 2.43
CA ILE A 49 14.49 5.80 2.08
C ILE A 49 13.25 4.92 2.20
N TYR A 50 13.28 3.72 1.61
CA TYR A 50 12.16 2.77 1.69
C TYR A 50 11.80 2.43 3.14
N TRP A 51 12.79 2.03 3.94
CA TRP A 51 12.54 1.65 5.34
C TRP A 51 12.07 2.81 6.20
N ASN A 52 12.57 4.03 5.95
CA ASN A 52 12.09 5.23 6.63
C ASN A 52 10.62 5.53 6.27
N THR A 53 10.24 5.41 4.99
CA THR A 53 8.86 5.61 4.54
C THR A 53 7.91 4.55 5.14
N VAL A 54 8.31 3.28 5.14
CA VAL A 54 7.53 2.18 5.75
C VAL A 54 7.35 2.44 7.25
N ARG A 55 8.42 2.80 7.96
CA ARG A 55 8.37 3.11 9.40
C ARG A 55 7.44 4.28 9.69
N ASN A 56 7.58 5.39 8.96
CA ASN A 56 6.77 6.58 9.18
C ASN A 56 5.28 6.30 8.93
N THR A 57 4.97 5.59 7.85
CA THR A 57 3.59 5.21 7.53
C THR A 57 3.02 4.26 8.60
N GLY A 58 3.81 3.27 9.03
CA GLY A 58 3.40 2.34 10.09
C GLY A 58 3.13 3.04 11.41
N ILE A 59 4.01 3.96 11.84
CA ILE A 59 3.81 4.78 13.04
C ILE A 59 2.55 5.64 12.91
N TYR A 60 2.38 6.32 11.77
CA TYR A 60 1.21 7.16 11.52
C TYR A 60 -0.09 6.35 11.64
N VAL A 61 -0.20 5.24 10.92
CA VAL A 61 -1.39 4.37 10.95
C VAL A 61 -1.65 3.85 12.35
N ALA A 62 -0.63 3.35 13.05
CA ALA A 62 -0.80 2.81 14.40
C ALA A 62 -1.30 3.85 15.40
N VAL A 63 -0.73 5.06 15.38
CA VAL A 63 -1.12 6.15 16.28
C VAL A 63 -2.52 6.66 15.94
N ALA A 64 -2.80 6.90 14.65
CA ALA A 64 -4.11 7.37 14.21
C ALA A 64 -5.21 6.38 14.59
N LEU A 65 -5.05 5.10 14.27
CA LEU A 65 -6.04 4.07 14.61
C LEU A 65 -6.23 3.92 16.12
N ALA A 66 -5.16 3.97 16.91
CA ALA A 66 -5.29 3.87 18.36
C ALA A 66 -6.15 5.02 18.93
N ILE A 67 -5.91 6.25 18.47
CA ILE A 67 -6.68 7.43 18.89
C ILE A 67 -8.13 7.31 18.41
N GLU A 68 -8.35 6.99 17.13
CA GLU A 68 -9.68 6.83 16.55
C GLU A 68 -10.51 5.76 17.26
N LEU A 69 -9.91 4.62 17.62
CA LEU A 69 -10.58 3.56 18.36
C LEU A 69 -10.93 3.98 19.77
N ILE A 70 -10.02 4.62 20.50
CA ILE A 70 -10.28 5.11 21.85
C ILE A 70 -11.44 6.12 21.84
N LEU A 71 -11.38 7.10 20.94
CA LEU A 71 -12.42 8.13 20.82
C LEU A 71 -13.75 7.52 20.35
N GLY A 72 -13.72 6.64 19.35
CA GLY A 72 -14.90 5.96 18.83
C GLY A 72 -15.60 5.12 19.89
N LEU A 73 -14.84 4.34 20.67
CA LEU A 73 -15.38 3.55 21.78
C LEU A 73 -15.90 4.45 22.90
N TRP A 74 -15.16 5.50 23.27
CA TRP A 74 -15.60 6.46 24.28
C TRP A 74 -16.94 7.10 23.89
N LEU A 75 -17.07 7.59 22.66
CA LEU A 75 -18.31 8.15 22.13
C LEU A 75 -19.43 7.10 22.09
N ALA A 76 -19.13 5.87 21.64
CA ALA A 76 -20.12 4.79 21.61
C ALA A 76 -20.67 4.49 23.00
N THR A 77 -19.83 4.49 24.04
CA THR A 77 -20.30 4.27 25.43
C THR A 77 -21.14 5.43 25.97
N LEU A 78 -20.87 6.67 25.55
CA LEU A 78 -21.67 7.84 25.92
C LEU A 78 -23.07 7.76 25.28
N VAL A 79 -23.14 7.45 23.99
CA VAL A 79 -24.40 7.31 23.25
C VAL A 79 -25.21 6.12 23.73
N ASN A 80 -24.58 4.98 24.04
CA ASN A 80 -25.29 3.81 24.55
C ASN A 80 -25.90 4.03 25.95
N ARG A 81 -25.45 5.05 26.68
CA ARG A 81 -25.97 5.41 28.01
C ARG A 81 -27.01 6.55 27.95
N LEU A 82 -27.16 7.21 26.80
CA LEU A 82 -28.25 8.14 26.49
C LEU A 82 -29.48 7.36 26.02
#